data_AF-A0AAD5DD52-F1
#
_entry.id   AF-A0AAD5DD52-F1
#
_cell.length_a   1.000
_cell.length_b   1.000
_cell.length_c   1.000
_cell.angle_alpha   90.00
_cell.angle_beta   90.00
_cell.angle_gamma   90.00
#
_symmetry.space_group_name_H-M   'P 1'
#
loop_
_entity.id
_entity.type
_entity.pdbx_description
1 polymer ?
#
loop_
_entity_poly.entity_id
_entity_poly.type
_entity_poly.pdbx_seq_one_letter_code
_entity_poly.pdbx_strand_id
1 'polypeptide(L)'
;MGYLHEGHISLVKAAKEQCDVVAASIYVNPTQFSANEDFGVYPRSEAEDLRKLAEAGCVAVFMPAALYHPGSGGSGSAANAAMVVGASDAVDPEAHETWVTVERLSQGLCAKTRPHFFRGVCTVVTKLFHIVEPDAAFFGKKDYQQWRVIQRMVRDLDMAIDVVGMPICREADGLAMSSRNALLTPEDRQRCVCISQALAAAREAAVGGTATAAAELQRQVADAIAAGGGRVDYVEVVDARTLRPVDDAKGREALIAVAAFYGKVRLIDNVDFKA
;
A
#
# COMPACT_ATOMS: atom_id res chain seq x y z
N MET A 1 -6.45 3.91 -6.11
CA MET A 1 -6.25 3.86 -7.58
C MET A 1 -7.53 3.40 -8.29
N GLY A 2 -8.72 3.74 -7.78
CA GLY A 2 -9.98 3.19 -8.29
C GLY A 2 -10.23 1.74 -7.87
N TYR A 3 -11.33 1.18 -8.36
CA TYR A 3 -11.87 -0.12 -7.99
C TYR A 3 -12.05 -0.27 -6.48
N LEU A 4 -12.84 0.65 -5.93
CA LEU A 4 -13.00 0.88 -4.51
C LEU A 4 -13.77 -0.25 -3.83
N HIS A 5 -13.40 -0.51 -2.58
CA HIS A 5 -13.98 -1.51 -1.69
C HIS A 5 -14.15 -0.90 -0.29
N GLU A 6 -14.78 -1.62 0.65
CA GLU A 6 -15.06 -1.10 2.00
C GLU A 6 -13.81 -0.55 2.72
N GLY A 7 -12.64 -1.16 2.52
CA GLY A 7 -11.38 -0.60 3.05
C GLY A 7 -10.98 0.79 2.53
N HIS A 8 -11.45 1.20 1.35
CA HIS A 8 -11.28 2.59 0.87
C HIS A 8 -12.39 3.49 1.43
N ILE A 9 -13.62 2.97 1.49
CA ILE A 9 -14.78 3.71 1.99
C ILE A 9 -14.66 4.03 3.48
N SER A 10 -14.02 3.17 4.27
CA SER A 10 -13.69 3.47 5.66
C SER A 10 -12.76 4.67 5.81
N LEU A 11 -11.83 4.91 4.86
CA LEU A 11 -10.97 6.10 4.85
C LEU A 11 -11.80 7.36 4.64
N VAL A 12 -12.74 7.32 3.69
CA VAL A 12 -13.64 8.47 3.39
C VAL A 12 -14.52 8.78 4.60
N LYS A 13 -15.08 7.76 5.25
CA LYS A 13 -15.88 7.92 6.47
C LYS A 13 -15.06 8.54 7.60
N ALA A 14 -13.83 8.05 7.83
CA ALA A 14 -12.94 8.61 8.84
C ALA A 14 -12.52 10.05 8.54
N ALA A 15 -12.30 10.39 7.27
CA ALA A 15 -12.03 11.76 6.84
C ALA A 15 -13.22 12.67 7.13
N LYS A 16 -14.45 12.21 6.85
CA LYS A 16 -15.68 12.96 7.12
C LYS A 16 -15.91 13.24 8.61
N GLU A 17 -15.40 12.38 9.50
CA GLU A 17 -15.48 12.58 10.95
C GLU A 17 -14.48 13.64 11.47
N GLN A 18 -13.43 13.93 10.70
CA GLN A 18 -12.29 14.76 11.14
C GLN A 18 -12.09 16.03 10.29
N CYS A 19 -12.73 16.13 9.13
CA CYS A 19 -12.54 17.21 8.16
C CYS A 19 -13.89 17.77 7.71
N ASP A 20 -13.93 19.08 7.43
CA ASP A 20 -15.13 19.76 6.93
C ASP A 20 -15.50 19.34 5.49
N VAL A 21 -14.47 19.06 4.68
CA VAL A 21 -14.58 18.73 3.26
C VAL A 21 -13.74 17.49 2.97
N VAL A 22 -14.33 16.53 2.24
CA VAL A 22 -13.66 15.31 1.84
C VAL A 22 -13.55 15.24 0.33
N ALA A 23 -12.31 15.12 -0.17
CA ALA A 23 -12.00 14.87 -1.57
C ALA A 23 -11.25 13.54 -1.73
N ALA A 24 -11.38 12.92 -2.90
CA ALA A 24 -10.67 11.69 -3.25
C ALA A 24 -9.95 11.85 -4.59
N SER A 25 -8.83 11.14 -4.77
CA SER A 25 -8.18 11.02 -6.08
C SER A 25 -8.31 9.60 -6.63
N ILE A 26 -8.72 9.46 -7.89
CA ILE A 26 -8.68 8.18 -8.61
C ILE A 26 -7.71 8.32 -9.77
N TYR A 27 -6.53 7.72 -9.61
CA TYR A 27 -5.50 7.68 -10.64
C TYR A 27 -4.72 6.36 -10.52
N VAL A 28 -4.60 5.63 -11.64
CA VAL A 28 -3.72 4.46 -11.73
C VAL A 28 -2.35 4.97 -12.16
N ASN A 29 -1.49 5.23 -11.17
CA ASN A 29 -0.16 5.80 -11.41
C ASN A 29 0.73 4.81 -12.18
N PRO A 30 1.20 5.11 -13.41
CA PRO A 30 2.06 4.19 -14.16
C PRO A 30 3.44 3.99 -13.53
N THR A 31 3.98 5.00 -12.84
CA THR A 31 5.38 4.99 -12.36
C THR A 31 5.64 4.07 -11.17
N GLN A 32 4.56 3.56 -10.56
CA GLN A 32 4.62 2.56 -9.49
C GLN A 32 4.32 1.14 -9.99
N PHE A 33 4.26 0.93 -11.32
CA PHE A 33 4.17 -0.40 -11.91
C PHE A 33 5.46 -0.76 -12.66
N SER A 34 5.85 -2.03 -12.61
CA SER A 34 6.87 -2.55 -13.54
C SER A 34 6.24 -3.02 -14.86
N ALA A 35 7.04 -3.25 -15.90
CA ALA A 35 6.56 -3.79 -17.18
C ALA A 35 5.84 -5.16 -17.03
N ASN A 36 6.18 -5.92 -16.00
CA ASN A 36 5.61 -7.25 -15.71
C ASN A 36 4.49 -7.20 -14.65
N GLU A 37 4.07 -6.02 -14.21
CA GLU A 37 2.96 -5.85 -13.27
C GLU A 37 1.66 -5.52 -13.99
N ASP A 38 0.56 -5.63 -13.25
CA ASP A 38 -0.81 -5.65 -13.75
C ASP A 38 -1.34 -4.28 -14.25
N PHE A 39 -0.51 -3.35 -14.71
CA PHE A 39 -0.94 -2.00 -15.11
C PHE A 39 -2.05 -2.03 -16.18
N GLY A 40 -1.86 -2.84 -17.23
CA GLY A 40 -2.81 -2.96 -18.33
C GLY A 40 -4.10 -3.70 -18.00
N VAL A 41 -4.10 -4.50 -16.92
CA VAL A 41 -5.24 -5.31 -16.47
C VAL A 41 -5.81 -4.84 -15.13
N TYR A 42 -5.34 -3.70 -14.61
CA TYR A 42 -5.82 -3.17 -13.34
C TYR A 42 -7.31 -2.82 -13.46
N PRO A 43 -8.17 -3.32 -12.56
CA PRO A 43 -9.61 -3.17 -12.69
C PRO A 43 -10.03 -1.70 -12.58
N ARG A 44 -11.05 -1.32 -13.34
CA ARG A 44 -11.59 0.05 -13.40
C ARG A 44 -13.11 -0.02 -13.41
N SER A 45 -13.76 0.73 -12.53
CA SER A 45 -15.22 0.82 -12.43
C SER A 45 -15.61 2.25 -12.03
N GLU A 46 -15.38 3.20 -12.93
CA GLU A 46 -15.53 4.64 -12.64
C GLU A 46 -16.90 5.00 -12.07
N ALA A 47 -17.98 4.60 -12.74
CA ALA A 47 -19.34 4.91 -12.29
C ALA A 47 -19.64 4.33 -10.89
N GLU A 48 -19.15 3.14 -10.60
CA GLU A 48 -19.33 2.49 -9.29
C GLU A 48 -18.48 3.17 -8.20
N ASP A 49 -17.24 3.53 -8.53
CA ASP A 49 -16.34 4.23 -7.62
C ASP A 49 -16.91 5.59 -7.23
N LEU A 50 -17.37 6.38 -8.21
CA LEU A 50 -17.99 7.68 -7.99
C LEU A 50 -19.26 7.56 -7.13
N ARG A 51 -20.10 6.55 -7.38
CA ARG A 51 -21.30 6.29 -6.56
C ARG A 51 -20.93 6.00 -5.11
N LYS A 52 -19.99 5.07 -4.88
CA LYS A 52 -19.54 4.71 -3.52
C LYS A 52 -18.92 5.90 -2.77
N LEU A 53 -18.13 6.73 -3.47
CA LEU A 53 -17.55 7.95 -2.90
C LEU A 53 -18.61 8.96 -2.51
N ALA A 54 -19.57 9.23 -3.38
CA ALA A 54 -20.67 10.15 -3.11
C ALA A 54 -21.52 9.68 -1.91
N GLU A 55 -21.87 8.40 -1.85
CA GLU A 55 -22.62 7.81 -0.73
C GLU A 55 -21.85 7.90 0.60
N ALA A 56 -20.52 7.84 0.56
CA ALA A 56 -19.67 7.98 1.74
C ALA A 56 -19.47 9.44 2.18
N GLY A 57 -19.92 10.42 1.38
CA GLY A 57 -19.81 11.85 1.67
C GLY A 57 -18.57 12.54 1.09
N CYS A 58 -17.90 11.93 0.11
CA CYS A 58 -16.87 12.60 -0.68
C CYS A 58 -17.53 13.61 -1.63
N VAL A 59 -17.13 14.88 -1.55
CA VAL A 59 -17.78 15.98 -2.30
C VAL A 59 -17.08 16.33 -3.60
N ALA A 60 -15.81 15.92 -3.75
CA ALA A 60 -15.03 16.12 -4.98
C ALA A 60 -14.17 14.89 -5.29
N VAL A 61 -14.03 14.55 -6.57
CA VAL A 61 -13.15 13.47 -7.01
C VAL A 61 -12.21 13.98 -8.10
N PHE A 62 -10.91 13.92 -7.85
CA PHE A 62 -9.88 14.28 -8.80
C PHE A 62 -9.48 13.04 -9.64
N MET A 63 -9.78 13.08 -10.94
CA MET A 63 -9.58 11.95 -11.87
C MET A 63 -8.79 12.39 -13.12
N PRO A 64 -7.48 12.66 -12.99
CA PRO A 64 -6.68 13.12 -14.11
C PRO A 64 -6.42 11.97 -15.11
N ALA A 65 -6.42 12.29 -16.41
CA ALA A 65 -6.01 11.35 -17.45
C ALA A 65 -4.49 11.05 -17.37
N ALA A 66 -3.69 12.06 -17.06
CA ALA A 66 -2.25 11.95 -16.88
C ALA A 66 -1.75 12.98 -15.86
N LEU A 67 -0.74 12.59 -15.07
CA LEU A 67 -0.01 13.50 -14.18
C LEU A 67 1.46 13.69 -14.59
N TYR A 68 1.90 12.99 -15.63
CA TYR A 68 3.29 12.98 -16.12
C TYR A 68 3.34 13.54 -17.54
N HIS A 69 4.43 14.25 -17.84
CA HIS A 69 4.70 14.75 -19.17
C HIS A 69 5.46 13.68 -19.96
N PRO A 70 4.92 13.17 -21.08
CA PRO A 70 5.53 12.11 -21.86
C PRO A 70 6.64 12.60 -22.82
N GLY A 71 6.86 13.90 -22.94
CA GLY A 71 7.74 14.51 -23.93
C GLY A 71 7.04 14.91 -25.25
N SER A 72 7.79 15.57 -26.11
CA SER A 72 7.42 16.09 -27.43
C SER A 72 7.01 15.03 -28.47
N GLY A 73 7.34 13.74 -28.26
CA GLY A 73 6.96 12.63 -29.15
C GLY A 73 5.57 11.99 -28.90
N GLY A 74 4.79 12.51 -27.95
CA GLY A 74 3.60 11.83 -27.40
C GLY A 74 2.25 12.06 -28.11
N SER A 75 2.21 12.59 -29.34
CA SER A 75 0.95 12.74 -30.09
C SER A 75 0.58 11.45 -30.85
N GLY A 76 0.25 10.38 -30.15
CA GLY A 76 -0.13 9.12 -30.80
C GLY A 76 -0.82 8.14 -29.86
N SER A 77 -1.98 7.64 -30.27
CA SER A 77 -2.77 6.66 -29.54
C SER A 77 -2.06 5.30 -29.46
N ALA A 78 -1.15 5.13 -28.51
CA ALA A 78 -0.67 3.84 -28.01
C ALA A 78 0.06 4.06 -26.68
N ALA A 79 -0.68 4.57 -25.69
CA ALA A 79 -0.23 4.73 -24.32
C ALA A 79 -0.12 3.37 -23.64
N ASN A 80 0.89 2.57 -23.96
CA ASN A 80 1.24 1.37 -23.20
C ASN A 80 2.73 1.05 -23.45
N ALA A 81 3.51 0.98 -22.37
CA ALA A 81 4.93 0.54 -22.29
C ALA A 81 6.07 1.57 -22.46
N ALA A 82 5.85 2.81 -22.90
CA ALA A 82 6.91 3.85 -22.93
C ALA A 82 6.93 4.80 -21.70
N MET A 83 6.01 4.61 -20.74
CA MET A 83 5.82 5.49 -19.57
C MET A 83 6.83 5.26 -18.43
N VAL A 84 7.94 4.57 -18.68
CA VAL A 84 9.12 4.66 -17.80
C VAL A 84 9.88 5.92 -18.20
N VAL A 85 9.36 7.04 -17.72
CA VAL A 85 10.05 8.31 -17.80
C VAL A 85 11.44 8.13 -17.17
N GLY A 86 12.49 8.21 -17.99
CA GLY A 86 13.89 7.97 -17.62
C GLY A 86 14.54 6.67 -18.13
N ALA A 87 13.91 5.89 -19.02
CA ALA A 87 14.50 4.67 -19.62
C ALA A 87 15.18 4.87 -21.00
N SER A 88 15.19 6.10 -21.51
CA SER A 88 15.77 6.46 -22.81
C SER A 88 16.99 7.36 -22.61
N ASP A 89 18.12 7.02 -23.21
CA ASP A 89 19.32 7.88 -23.27
C ASP A 89 19.07 9.18 -24.07
N ALA A 90 18.01 9.22 -24.88
CA ALA A 90 17.49 10.44 -25.45
C ALA A 90 16.59 11.12 -24.40
N VAL A 91 17.14 12.10 -23.70
CA VAL A 91 16.40 13.00 -22.81
C VAL A 91 15.54 13.90 -23.69
N ASP A 92 14.23 13.67 -23.70
CA ASP A 92 13.28 14.66 -24.22
C ASP A 92 13.17 15.78 -23.18
N PRO A 93 13.56 17.03 -23.49
CA PRO A 93 13.54 18.14 -22.54
C PRO A 93 12.14 18.44 -21.98
N GLU A 94 11.08 18.02 -22.67
CA GLU A 94 9.69 18.23 -22.26
C GLU A 94 9.13 17.03 -21.48
N ALA A 95 9.93 15.99 -21.26
CA ALA A 95 9.53 14.84 -20.44
C ALA A 95 9.65 15.15 -18.94
N HIS A 96 8.98 14.34 -18.13
CA HIS A 96 8.98 14.53 -16.68
C HIS A 96 10.35 14.18 -16.04
N GLU A 97 11.00 15.14 -15.37
CA GLU A 97 12.34 14.90 -14.81
C GLU A 97 12.40 14.92 -13.27
N THR A 98 11.33 15.35 -12.61
CA THR A 98 11.33 15.57 -11.15
C THR A 98 10.79 14.37 -10.38
N TRP A 99 11.59 13.83 -9.47
CA TRP A 99 11.23 12.65 -8.67
C TRP A 99 11.45 12.88 -7.18
N VAL A 100 10.60 12.28 -6.35
CA VAL A 100 10.72 12.30 -4.89
C VAL A 100 11.07 10.89 -4.41
N THR A 101 12.09 10.78 -3.57
CA THR A 101 12.54 9.50 -3.03
C THR A 101 12.79 9.61 -1.53
N VAL A 102 12.19 8.72 -0.75
CA VAL A 102 12.56 8.49 0.64
C VAL A 102 13.62 7.38 0.65
N GLU A 103 14.85 7.69 1.05
CA GLU A 103 15.98 6.79 0.78
C GLU A 103 15.92 5.46 1.53
N ARG A 104 15.85 5.49 2.86
CA ARG A 104 16.08 4.30 3.70
C ARG A 104 14.80 3.52 3.99
N LEU A 105 13.71 4.22 4.29
CA LEU A 105 12.44 3.60 4.71
C LEU A 105 11.71 2.90 3.55
N SER A 106 12.04 3.29 2.32
CA SER A 106 11.54 2.65 1.11
C SER A 106 12.27 1.35 0.77
N GLN A 107 13.34 0.98 1.48
CA GLN A 107 14.09 -0.26 1.23
C GLN A 107 13.52 -1.42 2.07
N GLY A 108 13.82 -2.65 1.66
CA GLY A 108 13.32 -3.85 2.34
C GLY A 108 11.83 -4.13 2.09
N LEU A 109 11.29 -5.16 2.75
CA LEU A 109 9.89 -5.58 2.64
C LEU A 109 9.41 -5.64 1.17
N CYS A 110 8.32 -4.93 0.83
CA CYS A 110 7.73 -4.89 -0.51
C CYS A 110 8.69 -4.34 -1.58
N ALA A 111 9.68 -3.52 -1.22
CA ALA A 111 10.62 -2.97 -2.19
C ALA A 111 11.69 -3.97 -2.63
N LYS A 112 11.94 -5.06 -1.88
CA LYS A 112 12.88 -6.12 -2.28
C LYS A 112 12.54 -6.65 -3.68
N THR A 113 11.25 -6.71 -4.02
CA THR A 113 10.76 -7.18 -5.33
C THR A 113 10.32 -6.04 -6.25
N ARG A 114 10.32 -4.78 -5.78
CA ARG A 114 9.79 -3.61 -6.50
C ARG A 114 10.62 -2.34 -6.22
N PRO A 115 11.88 -2.26 -6.66
CA PRO A 115 12.82 -1.20 -6.26
C PRO A 115 12.39 0.23 -6.69
N HIS A 116 11.62 0.36 -7.76
CA HIS A 116 11.09 1.63 -8.27
C HIS A 116 9.77 2.06 -7.63
N PHE A 117 9.08 1.16 -6.93
CA PHE A 117 7.70 1.36 -6.46
C PHE A 117 7.52 2.63 -5.65
N PHE A 118 8.34 2.81 -4.61
CA PHE A 118 8.18 3.94 -3.68
C PHE A 118 8.61 5.27 -4.27
N ARG A 119 9.51 5.32 -5.27
CA ARG A 119 9.80 6.57 -6.00
C ARG A 119 8.54 7.03 -6.73
N GLY A 120 7.87 6.13 -7.44
CA GLY A 120 6.62 6.42 -8.12
C GLY A 120 5.52 6.88 -7.16
N VAL A 121 5.38 6.20 -6.02
CA VAL A 121 4.41 6.56 -4.97
C VAL A 121 4.72 7.95 -4.38
N CYS A 122 5.95 8.21 -3.95
CA CYS A 122 6.32 9.50 -3.35
C CYS A 122 6.11 10.65 -4.34
N THR A 123 6.50 10.48 -5.60
CA THR A 123 6.30 11.49 -6.65
C THR A 123 4.81 11.77 -6.88
N VAL A 124 3.97 10.73 -7.06
CA VAL A 124 2.55 10.97 -7.34
C VAL A 124 1.83 11.58 -6.13
N VAL A 125 2.14 11.13 -4.92
CA VAL A 125 1.53 11.66 -3.69
C VAL A 125 1.95 13.10 -3.47
N THR A 126 3.22 13.45 -3.69
CA THR A 126 3.69 14.85 -3.62
C THR A 126 2.93 15.74 -4.60
N LYS A 127 2.74 15.29 -5.84
CA LYS A 127 1.96 16.04 -6.84
C LYS A 127 0.51 16.21 -6.40
N LEU A 128 -0.12 15.16 -5.88
CA LEU A 128 -1.50 15.22 -5.38
C LEU A 128 -1.64 16.16 -4.18
N PHE A 129 -0.66 16.17 -3.25
CA PHE A 129 -0.64 17.10 -2.12
C PHE A 129 -0.51 18.55 -2.56
N HIS A 130 0.26 18.85 -3.62
CA HIS A 130 0.31 20.21 -4.19
C HIS A 130 -0.95 20.61 -4.99
N ILE A 131 -1.69 19.64 -5.54
CA ILE A 131 -2.92 19.94 -6.31
C ILE A 131 -4.12 20.14 -5.38
N VAL A 132 -4.23 19.30 -4.35
CA VAL A 132 -5.40 19.26 -3.45
C VAL A 132 -5.20 20.12 -2.21
N GLU A 133 -3.94 20.32 -1.77
CA GLU A 133 -3.57 21.04 -0.55
C GLU A 133 -4.38 20.60 0.70
N PRO A 134 -4.39 19.30 1.05
CA PRO A 134 -5.22 18.81 2.16
C PRO A 134 -4.60 19.10 3.52
N ASP A 135 -5.41 19.44 4.52
CA ASP A 135 -4.96 19.51 5.93
C ASP A 135 -4.60 18.11 6.48
N ALA A 136 -5.33 17.08 6.06
CA ALA A 136 -5.13 15.69 6.47
C ALA A 136 -5.29 14.72 5.29
N ALA A 137 -4.46 13.68 5.27
CA ALA A 137 -4.45 12.64 4.25
C ALA A 137 -4.53 11.24 4.87
N PHE A 138 -5.52 10.46 4.45
CA PHE A 138 -5.88 9.17 5.06
C PHE A 138 -5.35 7.99 4.24
N PHE A 139 -4.60 7.11 4.89
CA PHE A 139 -4.02 5.92 4.28
C PHE A 139 -4.33 4.67 5.10
N GLY A 140 -4.64 3.56 4.43
CA GLY A 140 -4.85 2.28 5.11
C GLY A 140 -3.54 1.64 5.57
N LYS A 141 -3.47 1.20 6.83
CA LYS A 141 -2.31 0.48 7.40
C LYS A 141 -2.06 -0.89 6.76
N LYS A 142 -2.95 -1.37 5.89
CA LYS A 142 -2.70 -2.59 5.10
C LYS A 142 -1.41 -2.46 4.29
N ASP A 143 -1.18 -1.28 3.70
CA ASP A 143 0.07 -0.92 3.04
C ASP A 143 0.99 -0.17 4.03
N TYR A 144 1.33 -0.81 5.15
CA TYR A 144 2.01 -0.16 6.29
C TYR A 144 3.31 0.57 5.89
N GLN A 145 4.14 -0.07 5.05
CA GLN A 145 5.37 0.54 4.55
C GLN A 145 5.08 1.81 3.74
N GLN A 146 4.03 1.80 2.90
CA GLN A 146 3.63 2.98 2.14
C GLN A 146 3.21 4.13 3.05
N TRP A 147 2.36 3.86 4.05
CA TRP A 147 1.94 4.86 5.02
C TRP A 147 3.14 5.48 5.75
N ARG A 148 4.08 4.66 6.24
CA ARG A 148 5.30 5.13 6.91
C ARG A 148 6.21 5.93 5.99
N VAL A 149 6.36 5.51 4.73
CA VAL A 149 7.14 6.23 3.71
C VAL A 149 6.53 7.60 3.43
N ILE A 150 5.21 7.69 3.26
CA ILE A 150 4.52 8.97 3.03
C ILE A 150 4.61 9.87 4.27
N GLN A 151 4.41 9.32 5.46
CA GLN A 151 4.58 10.06 6.72
C GLN A 151 6.01 10.62 6.86
N ARG A 152 7.02 9.84 6.48
CA ARG A 152 8.42 10.29 6.44
C ARG A 152 8.64 11.40 5.41
N MET A 153 8.10 11.24 4.21
CA MET A 153 8.20 12.22 3.12
C MET A 153 7.60 13.56 3.54
N VAL A 154 6.38 13.57 4.08
CA VAL A 154 5.69 14.77 4.56
C VAL A 154 6.51 15.48 5.64
N ARG A 155 7.03 14.74 6.61
CA ARG A 155 7.85 15.28 7.70
C ARG A 155 9.20 15.82 7.22
N ASP A 156 9.84 15.17 6.26
CA ASP A 156 11.18 15.56 5.78
C ASP A 156 11.12 16.69 4.74
N LEU A 157 9.97 16.90 4.08
CA LEU A 157 9.73 17.98 3.11
C LEU A 157 8.90 19.14 3.70
N ASP A 158 8.75 19.18 5.03
CA ASP A 158 8.05 20.23 5.78
C ASP A 158 6.64 20.53 5.26
N MET A 159 5.92 19.48 4.84
CA MET A 159 4.54 19.61 4.37
C MET A 159 3.59 19.73 5.57
N ALA A 160 2.75 20.76 5.58
CA ALA A 160 1.74 20.99 6.60
C ALA A 160 0.51 20.08 6.40
N ILE A 161 0.72 18.75 6.45
CA ILE A 161 -0.30 17.73 6.17
C ILE A 161 -0.25 16.66 7.26
N ASP A 162 -1.38 16.37 7.88
CA ASP A 162 -1.50 15.27 8.84
C ASP A 162 -1.72 13.94 8.12
N VAL A 163 -0.73 13.04 8.19
CA VAL A 163 -0.81 11.71 7.54
C VAL A 163 -1.42 10.68 8.50
N VAL A 164 -2.72 10.42 8.34
CA VAL A 164 -3.51 9.55 9.22
C VAL A 164 -3.50 8.10 8.74
N GLY A 165 -3.09 7.18 9.61
CA GLY A 165 -3.07 5.74 9.34
C GLY A 165 -4.31 5.02 9.88
N MET A 166 -5.16 4.51 8.99
CA MET A 166 -6.41 3.84 9.35
C MET A 166 -6.24 2.32 9.52
N PRO A 167 -6.96 1.67 10.46
CA PRO A 167 -6.92 0.23 10.64
C PRO A 167 -7.26 -0.57 9.37
N ILE A 168 -6.74 -1.79 9.30
CA ILE A 168 -7.01 -2.71 8.19
C ILE A 168 -8.47 -3.15 8.25
N CYS A 169 -9.26 -2.84 7.21
CA CYS A 169 -10.58 -3.45 7.03
C CYS A 169 -10.41 -4.91 6.60
N ARG A 170 -11.17 -5.79 7.26
CA ARG A 170 -11.13 -7.23 7.06
C ARG A 170 -12.50 -7.72 6.61
N GLU A 171 -12.51 -8.76 5.78
CA GLU A 171 -13.72 -9.53 5.49
C GLU A 171 -14.23 -10.24 6.76
N ALA A 172 -15.44 -10.79 6.72
CA ALA A 172 -16.10 -11.35 7.91
C ALA A 172 -15.30 -12.48 8.59
N ASP A 173 -14.46 -13.19 7.83
CA ASP A 173 -13.59 -14.27 8.30
C ASP A 173 -12.19 -13.79 8.73
N GLY A 174 -11.91 -12.48 8.64
CA GLY A 174 -10.64 -11.88 9.06
C GLY A 174 -9.64 -11.62 7.94
N LEU A 175 -9.88 -12.08 6.70
CA LEU A 175 -8.98 -11.79 5.59
C LEU A 175 -8.89 -10.28 5.33
N ALA A 176 -7.69 -9.72 5.22
CA ALA A 176 -7.51 -8.31 4.87
C ALA A 176 -8.15 -8.00 3.50
N MET A 177 -9.00 -6.98 3.44
CA MET A 177 -9.70 -6.62 2.20
C MET A 177 -8.71 -6.16 1.13
N SER A 178 -8.85 -6.70 -0.08
CA SER A 178 -7.98 -6.40 -1.21
C SER A 178 -8.75 -6.57 -2.52
N SER A 179 -8.52 -5.68 -3.49
CA SER A 179 -8.99 -5.90 -4.86
C SER A 179 -8.45 -7.20 -5.45
N ARG A 180 -7.25 -7.64 -5.03
CA ARG A 180 -6.65 -8.92 -5.44
C ARG A 180 -7.38 -10.16 -4.91
N ASN A 181 -8.26 -10.04 -3.90
CA ASN A 181 -8.99 -11.20 -3.37
C ASN A 181 -9.92 -11.83 -4.43
N ALA A 182 -10.40 -11.01 -5.37
CA ALA A 182 -11.22 -11.48 -6.50
C ALA A 182 -10.46 -12.40 -7.49
N LEU A 183 -9.12 -12.43 -7.43
CA LEU A 183 -8.28 -13.28 -8.28
C LEU A 183 -8.00 -14.66 -7.67
N LEU A 184 -8.42 -14.89 -6.43
CA LEU A 184 -8.21 -16.15 -5.72
C LEU A 184 -9.19 -17.22 -6.22
N THR A 185 -8.73 -18.47 -6.27
CA THR A 185 -9.64 -19.62 -6.39
C THR A 185 -10.47 -19.74 -5.10
N PRO A 186 -11.66 -20.39 -5.15
CA PRO A 186 -12.45 -20.62 -3.93
C PRO A 186 -11.67 -21.34 -2.82
N GLU A 187 -10.82 -22.30 -3.20
CA GLU A 187 -9.97 -23.06 -2.28
C GLU A 187 -8.87 -22.18 -1.66
N ASP A 188 -8.15 -21.41 -2.47
CA ASP A 188 -7.13 -20.47 -1.99
C ASP A 188 -7.73 -19.37 -1.11
N ARG A 189 -8.94 -18.87 -1.45
CA ARG A 189 -9.64 -17.86 -0.66
C ARG A 189 -9.94 -18.36 0.75
N GLN A 190 -10.37 -19.62 0.91
CA GLN A 190 -10.59 -20.19 2.23
C GLN A 190 -9.28 -20.40 2.99
N ARG A 191 -8.24 -20.88 2.31
CA ARG A 191 -6.95 -21.18 2.93
C ARG A 191 -6.17 -19.96 3.40
N CYS A 192 -6.21 -18.86 2.65
CA CYS A 192 -5.42 -17.66 2.96
C CYS A 192 -5.86 -16.90 4.22
N VAL A 193 -7.01 -17.24 4.81
CA VAL A 193 -7.47 -16.70 6.11
C VAL A 193 -6.45 -16.98 7.22
N CYS A 194 -5.67 -18.06 7.11
CA CYS A 194 -4.64 -18.41 8.09
C CYS A 194 -3.57 -17.32 8.26
N ILE A 195 -3.35 -16.45 7.26
CA ILE A 195 -2.45 -15.29 7.37
C ILE A 195 -2.88 -14.41 8.55
N SER A 196 -4.15 -14.00 8.56
CA SER A 196 -4.69 -13.09 9.58
C SER A 196 -4.73 -13.75 10.97
N GLN A 197 -5.06 -15.03 11.03
CA GLN A 197 -5.09 -15.81 12.27
C GLN A 197 -3.68 -15.98 12.86
N ALA A 198 -2.68 -16.26 12.01
CA ALA A 198 -1.30 -16.41 12.44
C ALA A 198 -0.71 -15.10 12.95
N LEU A 199 -1.00 -13.97 12.29
CA LEU A 199 -0.62 -12.64 12.76
C LEU A 199 -1.25 -12.31 14.12
N ALA A 200 -2.54 -12.62 14.30
CA ALA A 200 -3.22 -12.41 15.57
C ALA A 200 -2.59 -13.24 16.70
N ALA A 201 -2.35 -14.53 16.46
CA ALA A 201 -1.73 -15.41 17.43
C ALA A 201 -0.29 -15.00 17.79
N ALA A 202 0.52 -14.57 16.80
CA ALA A 202 1.87 -14.07 17.04
C ALA A 202 1.86 -12.75 17.83
N ARG A 203 0.92 -11.84 17.52
CA ARG A 203 0.71 -10.63 18.31
C ARG A 203 0.33 -10.95 19.75
N GLU A 204 -0.60 -11.87 19.97
CA GLU A 204 -1.03 -12.26 21.31
C GLU A 204 0.12 -12.87 22.12
N ALA A 205 0.94 -13.72 21.50
CA ALA A 205 2.13 -14.28 22.14
C ALA A 205 3.18 -13.20 22.51
N ALA A 206 3.39 -12.23 21.62
CA ALA A 206 4.29 -11.11 21.87
C ALA A 206 3.81 -10.19 22.99
N VAL A 207 2.55 -9.76 22.95
CA VAL A 207 1.94 -8.90 23.97
C VAL A 207 1.82 -9.61 25.32
N GLY A 208 1.55 -10.92 25.31
CA GLY A 208 1.52 -11.76 26.51
C GLY A 208 2.90 -12.12 27.06
N GLY A 209 3.98 -11.83 26.32
CA GLY A 209 5.35 -12.12 26.70
C GLY A 209 5.75 -13.60 26.63
N THR A 210 4.92 -14.47 26.03
CA THR A 210 5.24 -15.89 25.86
C THR A 210 6.21 -16.13 24.70
N ALA A 211 6.26 -15.23 23.71
CA ALA A 211 7.25 -15.23 22.64
C ALA A 211 7.54 -13.79 22.18
N THR A 212 8.75 -13.28 22.41
CA THR A 212 9.14 -11.92 21.95
C THR A 212 10.29 -11.92 20.95
N ALA A 213 11.02 -13.04 20.82
CA ALA A 213 12.10 -13.17 19.86
C ALA A 213 11.56 -13.12 18.43
N ALA A 214 12.15 -12.26 17.59
CA ALA A 214 11.68 -12.06 16.22
C ALA A 214 11.68 -13.37 15.42
N ALA A 215 12.74 -14.17 15.53
CA ALA A 215 12.85 -15.44 14.82
C ALA A 215 11.74 -16.44 15.20
N GLU A 216 11.26 -16.42 16.44
CA GLU A 216 10.17 -17.27 16.89
C GLU A 216 8.82 -16.82 16.31
N LEU A 217 8.54 -15.51 16.38
CA LEU A 217 7.34 -14.91 15.79
C LEU A 217 7.30 -15.12 14.27
N GLN A 218 8.43 -14.95 13.59
CA GLN A 218 8.56 -15.19 12.15
C GLN A 218 8.24 -16.64 11.80
N ARG A 219 8.83 -17.59 12.53
CA ARG A 219 8.61 -19.02 12.31
C ARG A 219 7.14 -19.40 12.55
N GLN A 220 6.54 -18.93 13.63
CA GLN A 220 5.12 -19.19 13.94
C GLN A 220 4.20 -18.78 12.79
N VAL A 221 4.40 -17.58 12.23
CA VAL A 221 3.59 -17.09 11.11
C VAL A 221 3.90 -17.84 9.82
N ALA A 222 5.18 -18.10 9.53
CA ALA A 222 5.59 -18.80 8.32
C ALA A 222 5.06 -20.25 8.27
N ASP A 223 5.16 -20.98 9.38
CA ASP A 223 4.70 -22.37 9.50
C ASP A 223 3.17 -22.46 9.32
N ALA A 224 2.41 -21.52 9.89
CA ALA A 224 0.96 -21.48 9.73
C ALA A 224 0.54 -21.22 8.27
N ILE A 225 1.25 -20.33 7.57
CA ILE A 225 1.00 -20.06 6.14
C ILE A 225 1.34 -21.27 5.29
N ALA A 226 2.48 -21.92 5.54
CA ALA A 226 2.90 -23.12 4.83
C ALA A 226 1.92 -24.28 5.04
N ALA A 227 1.45 -24.50 6.27
CA ALA A 227 0.42 -25.48 6.58
C ALA A 227 -0.92 -25.18 5.90
N GLY A 228 -1.23 -23.89 5.69
CA GLY A 228 -2.37 -23.43 4.89
C GLY A 228 -2.17 -23.57 3.38
N GLY A 229 -1.06 -24.12 2.88
CA GLY A 229 -0.76 -24.26 1.46
C GLY A 229 -0.27 -22.97 0.78
N GLY A 230 0.02 -21.93 1.56
CA GLY A 230 0.62 -20.69 1.07
C GLY A 230 2.14 -20.80 0.93
N ARG A 231 2.70 -20.12 -0.07
CA ARG A 231 4.16 -19.96 -0.20
C ARG A 231 4.57 -18.60 0.33
N VAL A 232 5.28 -18.58 1.47
CA VAL A 232 5.80 -17.35 2.07
C VAL A 232 6.78 -16.65 1.11
N ASP A 233 6.59 -15.35 0.92
CA ASP A 233 7.56 -14.46 0.27
C ASP A 233 8.49 -13.87 1.34
N TYR A 234 7.90 -13.28 2.38
CA TYR A 234 8.62 -12.91 3.60
C TYR A 234 7.69 -12.88 4.81
N VAL A 235 8.27 -13.09 5.99
CA VAL A 235 7.72 -12.68 7.29
C VAL A 235 8.83 -11.90 8.00
N GLU A 236 8.56 -10.66 8.36
CA GLU A 236 9.54 -9.76 8.95
C GLU A 236 8.98 -9.16 10.24
N VAL A 237 9.79 -9.15 11.29
CA VAL A 237 9.49 -8.45 12.55
C VAL A 237 10.39 -7.22 12.59
N VAL A 238 9.76 -6.06 12.57
CA VAL A 238 10.46 -4.77 12.46
C VAL A 238 9.98 -3.79 13.52
N ASP A 239 10.79 -2.79 13.80
CA ASP A 239 10.35 -1.62 14.55
C ASP A 239 9.25 -0.89 13.74
N ALA A 240 8.09 -0.65 14.36
CA ALA A 240 6.91 -0.12 13.67
C ALA A 240 7.16 1.29 13.10
N ARG A 241 8.16 2.01 13.62
CA ARG A 241 8.44 3.38 13.19
C ARG A 241 9.45 3.47 12.06
N THR A 242 10.54 2.72 12.18
CA THR A 242 11.70 2.78 11.30
C THR A 242 11.72 1.66 10.27
N LEU A 243 10.86 0.64 10.45
CA LEU A 243 10.78 -0.58 9.64
C LEU A 243 12.12 -1.33 9.54
N ARG A 244 13.03 -1.08 10.49
CA ARG A 244 14.27 -1.84 10.62
C ARG A 244 13.99 -3.16 11.32
N PRO A 245 14.59 -4.27 10.86
CA PRO A 245 14.53 -5.55 11.57
C PRO A 245 14.94 -5.39 13.03
N VAL A 246 14.28 -6.14 13.90
CA VAL A 246 14.63 -6.25 15.32
C VAL A 246 14.85 -7.72 15.65
N ASP A 247 15.76 -7.99 16.58
CA ASP A 247 15.98 -9.36 17.07
C ASP A 247 14.94 -9.78 18.12
N ASP A 248 14.38 -8.80 18.83
CA ASP A 248 13.40 -8.99 19.91
C ASP A 248 12.41 -7.82 19.94
N ALA A 249 11.11 -8.12 20.01
CA ALA A 249 10.01 -7.17 20.05
C ALA A 249 9.73 -6.61 21.47
N LYS A 250 10.31 -7.21 22.53
CA LYS A 250 10.04 -6.85 23.93
C LYS A 250 10.26 -5.35 24.21
N GLY A 251 9.25 -4.69 24.75
CA GLY A 251 9.30 -3.28 25.12
C GLY A 251 9.28 -2.32 23.92
N ARG A 252 8.96 -2.81 22.72
CA ARG A 252 8.97 -2.02 21.47
C ARG A 252 7.58 -1.89 20.88
N GLU A 253 7.38 -0.79 20.16
CA GLU A 253 6.34 -0.72 19.13
C GLU A 253 6.86 -1.47 17.90
N ALA A 254 6.34 -2.67 17.67
CA ALA A 254 6.79 -3.57 16.62
C ALA A 254 5.69 -3.83 15.59
N LEU A 255 6.11 -4.29 14.41
CA LEU A 255 5.26 -4.69 13.29
C LEU A 255 5.69 -6.08 12.84
N ILE A 256 4.75 -7.02 12.78
CA ILE A 256 4.92 -8.23 11.98
C ILE A 256 4.29 -7.97 10.61
N ALA A 257 5.11 -7.97 9.56
CA ALA A 257 4.66 -7.80 8.19
C ALA A 257 4.87 -9.08 7.39
N VAL A 258 3.87 -9.45 6.58
CA VAL A 258 3.90 -10.68 5.79
C VAL A 258 3.51 -10.43 4.34
N ALA A 259 4.16 -11.17 3.46
CA ALA A 259 3.71 -11.39 2.10
C ALA A 259 3.74 -12.89 1.80
N ALA A 260 2.69 -13.39 1.15
CA ALA A 260 2.57 -14.79 0.79
C ALA A 260 1.82 -14.96 -0.53
N PHE A 261 2.11 -16.05 -1.24
CA PHE A 261 1.45 -16.44 -2.48
C PHE A 261 0.47 -17.57 -2.23
N TYR A 262 -0.74 -17.41 -2.76
CA TYR A 262 -1.72 -18.49 -2.94
C TYR A 262 -2.01 -18.62 -4.43
N GLY A 263 -1.60 -19.74 -5.02
CA GLY A 263 -1.48 -19.86 -6.47
C GLY A 263 -0.56 -18.75 -7.04
N LYS A 264 -1.11 -17.92 -7.92
CA LYS A 264 -0.40 -16.76 -8.52
C LYS A 264 -0.65 -15.45 -7.78
N VAL A 265 -1.58 -15.42 -6.83
CA VAL A 265 -2.01 -14.19 -6.15
C VAL A 265 -1.07 -13.90 -4.98
N ARG A 266 -0.41 -12.74 -5.00
CA ARG A 266 0.42 -12.26 -3.90
C ARG A 266 -0.42 -11.41 -2.95
N LEU A 267 -0.58 -11.89 -1.72
CA LEU A 267 -1.29 -11.20 -0.64
C LEU A 267 -0.28 -10.58 0.33
N ILE A 268 -0.70 -9.48 0.97
CA ILE A 268 0.04 -8.83 2.05
C ILE A 268 -0.91 -8.63 3.22
N ASP A 269 -0.38 -8.75 4.42
CA ASP A 269 -1.06 -8.40 5.67
C ASP A 269 0.01 -7.99 6.70
N ASN A 270 -0.40 -7.35 7.78
CA ASN A 270 0.49 -6.98 8.87
C ASN A 270 -0.27 -6.72 10.16
N VAL A 271 0.46 -6.68 11.27
CA VAL A 271 -0.08 -6.28 12.56
C VAL A 271 0.97 -5.51 13.36
N ASP A 272 0.62 -4.28 13.78
CA ASP A 272 1.40 -3.50 14.72
C ASP A 272 0.93 -3.75 16.17
N PHE A 273 1.88 -3.74 17.10
CA PHE A 273 1.62 -3.99 18.51
C PHE A 273 2.71 -3.37 19.39
N LYS A 274 2.45 -3.34 20.69
CA LYS A 274 3.43 -2.99 21.71
C LYS A 274 3.55 -4.18 22.68
N ALA A 275 4.73 -4.81 22.68
CA ALA A 275 5.05 -5.95 23.54
C ALA A 275 5.71 -5.51 24.85
#